data_AF-A0A3G1QRK6-F1
#
_entry.id   AF-A0A3G1QRK6-F1
#
_cell.length_a   1.000
_cell.length_b   1.000
_cell.length_c   1.000
_cell.angle_alpha   90.00
_cell.angle_beta   90.00
_cell.angle_gamma   90.00
#
_symmetry.space_group_name_H-M   'P 1'
#
loop_
_entity.id
_entity.type
_entity.pdbx_description
1 polymer ?
#
loop_
_entity_poly.entity_id
_entity_poly.type
_entity_poly.pdbx_seq_one_letter_code
_entity_poly.pdbx_strand_id
1 'polypeptide(L)' 'ELEEEVYMEVPQGVNCQSGHVCKLRKTLYGLKQSPRAWFARLKTTLIKYGFQQSSADYTMFTFTRKSKVTILLV' A
#
# COMPACT_ATOMS: atom_id res chain seq x y z
N GLU A 1 4.88 3.00 1.16
CA GLU A 1 5.90 3.44 2.13
C GLU A 1 5.19 3.88 3.41
N LEU A 2 5.91 4.00 4.52
CA LEU A 2 5.36 4.60 5.74
C LEU A 2 5.40 6.13 5.61
N GLU A 3 4.33 6.80 6.03
CA GLU A 3 4.29 8.28 6.05
C GLU A 3 4.98 8.83 7.30
N GLU A 4 4.99 8.05 8.39
CA GLU A 4 5.56 8.39 9.68
C GLU A 4 6.53 7.32 10.18
N GLU A 5 7.40 7.69 11.12
CA GLU A 5 8.28 6.73 11.77
C GLU A 5 7.49 5.90 12.80
N VAL A 6 7.32 4.61 12.51
CA VAL A 6 6.66 3.69 13.42
C VAL A 6 7.68 2.78 14.07
N TYR A 7 7.60 2.70 15.40
CA TYR A 7 8.36 1.76 16.21
C TYR A 7 7.41 0.73 16.81
N MET A 8 7.89 -0.49 16.99
CA MET A 8 7.17 -1.57 17.67
C MET A 8 8.08 -2.25 18.68
N GLU A 9 7.46 -2.90 19.66
CA GLU A 9 8.19 -3.80 20.56
C GLU A 9 8.88 -4.91 19.78
N VAL A 10 10.01 -5.36 20.31
CA VAL A 10 10.76 -6.47 19.71
C VAL A 10 9.89 -7.73 19.76
N PRO A 11 9.64 -8.41 18.62
CA PRO A 11 8.82 -9.62 18.61
C PRO A 11 9.39 -10.73 19.50
N GLN A 12 8.49 -11.54 20.06
CA GLN A 12 8.89 -12.73 20.80
C GLN A 12 9.77 -13.65 19.93
N GLY A 13 10.84 -14.18 20.50
CA GLY A 13 11.80 -15.04 19.79
C GLY A 13 12.95 -14.30 19.10
N VAL A 14 12.98 -12.97 19.11
CA VAL A 14 14.13 -12.18 18.65
C VAL A 14 14.99 -11.78 19.85
N ASN A 15 16.26 -12.18 19.86
CA ASN A 15 17.19 -11.77 20.91
C ASN A 15 17.64 -10.32 20.66
N CYS A 16 17.32 -9.42 21.59
CA CYS A 16 17.65 -8.01 21.50
C CYS A 16 18.05 -7.47 22.88
N GLN A 17 18.94 -6.48 22.89
CA GLN A 17 19.35 -5.82 24.14
C GLN A 17 18.18 -5.06 24.75
N SER A 18 18.13 -5.03 26.09
CA SER A 18 17.11 -4.27 26.82
C SER A 18 17.11 -2.80 26.41
N GLY A 19 15.92 -2.20 26.30
CA GLY A 19 15.74 -0.80 25.88
C GLY A 19 15.70 -0.57 24.37
N HIS A 20 15.83 -1.61 23.54
CA HIS A 20 15.71 -1.48 22.09
C HIS A 20 14.27 -1.71 21.61
N VAL A 21 13.94 -1.06 20.49
CA VAL A 21 12.67 -1.20 19.77
C VAL A 21 12.93 -1.40 18.28
N CYS A 22 11.99 -2.02 17.57
CA CYS A 22 12.09 -2.23 16.13
C CYS A 22 11.50 -1.03 15.37
N LYS A 23 12.28 -0.41 14.49
CA LYS A 23 11.77 0.58 13.53
C LYS A 23 11.19 -0.14 12.32
N LEU A 24 9.94 0.13 11.99
CA LEU A 24 9.33 -0.38 10.77
C LEU A 24 9.92 0.31 9.55
N ARG A 25 10.41 -0.49 8.59
CA ARG A 25 10.90 0.00 7.29
C ARG A 25 9.81 0.00 6.22
N LYS A 26 8.73 -0.75 6.44
CA LYS A 26 7.58 -0.88 5.54
C LYS A 26 6.31 -1.00 6.36
N THR A 27 5.18 -0.67 5.74
CA THR A 27 3.87 -0.83 6.37
C THR A 27 3.58 -2.32 6.63
N LEU A 28 3.07 -2.63 7.81
CA LEU A 28 2.57 -3.95 8.18
C LEU A 28 1.06 -3.96 8.12
N TYR A 29 0.42 -5.11 7.98
CA TYR A 29 -1.04 -5.19 8.12
C TYR A 29 -1.49 -4.73 9.51
N GLY A 30 -2.67 -4.11 9.59
CA GLY A 30 -3.26 -3.65 10.85
C GLY A 30 -2.80 -2.28 11.34
N LEU A 31 -1.79 -1.63 10.73
CA LEU A 31 -1.53 -0.21 11.02
C LEU A 31 -2.65 0.64 10.41
N LYS A 32 -3.01 1.73 11.09
CA LYS A 32 -4.04 2.68 10.60
C LYS A 32 -3.71 3.23 9.20
N GLN A 33 -2.43 3.39 8.88
CA GLN A 33 -1.94 3.90 7.60
C GLN A 33 -1.78 2.83 6.51
N SER A 34 -1.86 1.53 6.85
CA SER A 34 -1.60 0.45 5.89
C SER A 34 -2.54 0.46 4.69
N PRO A 35 -3.87 0.62 4.86
CA PRO A 35 -4.77 0.63 3.71
C PRO A 35 -4.42 1.71 2.69
N ARG A 36 -4.06 2.92 3.17
CA ARG A 36 -3.64 4.04 2.30
C ARG A 36 -2.32 3.76 1.59
N ALA A 37 -1.33 3.24 2.31
CA ALA A 37 -0.03 2.90 1.75
C ALA A 37 -0.13 1.81 0.67
N TRP A 38 -0.99 0.80 0.89
CA TRP A 38 -1.28 -0.25 -0.08
C TRP A 38 -2.03 0.29 -1.30
N PHE A 39 -3.06 1.10 -1.09
CA PHE A 39 -3.80 1.73 -2.18
C PHE A 39 -2.91 2.62 -3.05
N ALA A 40 -2.06 3.45 -2.45
CA ALA A 40 -1.10 4.30 -3.17
C ALA A 40 -0.14 3.47 -4.03
N ARG A 41 0.36 2.34 -3.49
CA ARG A 41 1.22 1.43 -4.25
C ARG A 41 0.46 0.77 -5.40
N LEU A 42 -0.76 0.29 -5.16
CA LEU A 42 -1.61 -0.31 -6.19
C LEU A 42 -1.92 0.68 -7.30
N LYS A 43 -2.41 1.88 -6.96
CA LYS A 43 -2.68 2.97 -7.90
C LYS A 43 -1.47 3.23 -8.80
N THR A 44 -0.29 3.40 -8.20
CA THR A 44 0.94 3.68 -8.96
C THR A 44 1.30 2.53 -9.90
N THR A 45 1.14 1.28 -9.45
CA THR A 45 1.39 0.09 -10.29
C THR A 45 0.40 -0.02 -11.44
N LEU A 46 -0.90 0.19 -11.19
CA LEU A 46 -1.95 0.15 -12.21
C LEU A 46 -1.73 1.23 -13.27
N ILE A 47 -1.42 2.46 -12.85
CA ILE A 47 -1.11 3.57 -13.77
C ILE A 47 0.11 3.22 -14.63
N LYS A 48 1.18 2.67 -14.04
CA LYS A 48 2.36 2.22 -14.79
C LYS A 48 2.06 1.10 -15.78
N TYR A 49 1.09 0.24 -15.47
CA TYR A 49 0.62 -0.81 -16.37
C TYR A 49 -0.25 -0.26 -17.52
N GLY A 50 -0.73 0.99 -17.41
CA GLY A 50 -1.54 1.66 -18.42
C GLY A 50 -3.01 1.80 -18.07
N PHE A 51 -3.43 1.43 -16.85
CA PHE A 51 -4.77 1.76 -16.38
C PHE A 51 -4.90 3.27 -16.15
N GLN A 52 -6.11 3.80 -16.34
CA GLN A 52 -6.47 5.17 -15.99
C GLN A 52 -7.41 5.17 -14.81
N GLN A 53 -7.11 6.00 -13.80
CA GLN A 53 -7.99 6.20 -12.66
C GLN A 53 -9.15 7.12 -13.06
N SER A 54 -10.38 6.77 -12.68
CA SER A 54 -11.54 7.61 -12.92
C SER A 54 -11.49 8.88 -12.07
N SER A 55 -11.95 10.00 -12.64
CA SER A 55 -12.14 11.26 -11.92
C SER A 55 -13.45 11.31 -11.13
N ALA A 56 -14.43 10.47 -11.50
CA ALA A 56 -15.71 10.38 -10.82
C ALA A 56 -15.66 9.44 -9.60
N ASP A 57 -14.77 8.44 -9.64
CA ASP A 57 -14.56 7.49 -8.55
C ASP A 57 -13.08 7.12 -8.46
N TYR A 58 -12.44 7.53 -7.36
CA TYR A 58 -11.01 7.28 -7.16
C TYR A 58 -10.68 5.81 -6.94
N THR A 59 -11.62 4.93 -6.60
CA THR A 59 -11.33 3.50 -6.49
C THR A 59 -11.45 2.76 -7.81
N MET A 60 -12.01 3.41 -8.85
CA MET A 60 -12.21 2.82 -10.16
C MET A 60 -11.04 3.09 -11.10
N PHE A 61 -10.58 2.02 -11.76
CA PHE A 61 -9.53 2.03 -12.77
C PHE A 61 -10.05 1.38 -14.06
N THR A 62 -9.74 1.99 -15.21
CA THR A 62 -10.14 1.48 -16.52
C THR A 62 -8.92 1.20 -17.38
N PHE A 63 -8.98 0.15 -18.19
CA PHE A 63 -7.96 -0.19 -19.18
C PHE A 63 -8.64 -0.59 -20.49
N THR A 64 -8.31 0.10 -21.57
CA THR A 64 -8.90 -0.17 -22.88
C THR A 64 -7.84 -0.75 -23.80
N ARG A 65 -8.16 -1.90 -24.41
CA ARG A 65 -7.29 -2.53 -25.41
C ARG A 65 -8.12 -3.07 -26.56
N LYS A 66 -7.88 -2.55 -27.77
CA LYS A 66 -8.68 -2.83 -28.96
C LYS A 66 -10.16 -2.48 -28.70
N SER A 67 -11.05 -3.47 -28.73
CA SER A 67 -12.49 -3.33 -28.49
C SER A 67 -12.94 -3.84 -27.11
N LYS A 68 -12.00 -4.07 -26.18
CA LYS A 68 -12.29 -4.53 -24.82
C LYS A 68 -11.96 -3.45 -23.81
N VAL A 69 -12.86 -3.28 -22.85
CA VAL A 69 -12.69 -2.42 -21.68
C VAL A 69 -12.65 -3.31 -20.45
N THR A 70 -11.61 -3.17 -19.65
CA THR A 70 -11.53 -3.75 -18.30
C THR A 70 -11.77 -2.65 -17.29
N ILE A 71 -12.67 -2.91 -16.34
CA ILE A 71 -12.94 -2.02 -15.21
C ILE A 71 -12.54 -2.77 -13.94
N LEU A 72 -11.75 -2.12 -13.10
CA LEU A 72 -11.33 -2.62 -11.79
C LEU A 72 -11.82 -1.64 -10.72
N LEU A 73 -12.56 -2.17 -9.75
CA LEU A 73 -12.98 -1.45 -8.54
C LEU A 73 -12.20 -2.03 -7.35
N VAL A 74 -11.69 -1.16 -6.49
CA VAL A 74 -10.81 -1.51 -5.35
C VAL A 74 -11.44 -1.13 -4.03
#